data_AF-A0A089HZW3-F1
#
_entry.id   AF-A0A089HZW3-F1
#
_cell.length_a   1.000
_cell.length_b   1.000
_cell.length_c   1.000
_cell.angle_alpha   90.00
_cell.angle_beta   90.00
_cell.angle_gamma   90.00
#
_symmetry.space_group_name_H-M   'P 1'
#
loop_
_entity.id
_entity.type
_entity.pdbx_description
1 polymer ?
#
loop_
_entity_poly.entity_id
_entity_poly.type
_entity_poly.pdbx_seq_one_letter_code
_entity_poly.pdbx_strand_id
1 'polypeptide(L)'
;MEQLSFEYKATKSVTKHAYVGVVASGDLEILLEPSKKEVSYVVVRTSSDGFRQTWKSVLDRFFSVNDIAANIEINDFGATPGMVSMRLLQVLEVCSVEKTEG
;
A
#
# COMPACT_ATOMS: atom_id res chain seq x y z
N MET A 1 -13.09 -14.02 4.20
CA MET A 1 -12.28 -12.88 4.65
C MET A 1 -10.95 -13.43 5.13
N GLU A 2 -9.86 -12.98 4.53
CA GLU A 2 -8.52 -13.42 4.86
C GLU A 2 -7.59 -12.25 5.22
N GLN A 3 -6.56 -12.55 5.99
CA GLN A 3 -5.48 -11.61 6.28
C GLN A 3 -4.18 -12.11 5.65
N LEU A 4 -3.54 -11.25 4.87
CA LEU A 4 -2.28 -11.50 4.21
C LEU A 4 -1.22 -10.54 4.75
N SER A 5 0.02 -11.00 4.85
CA SER A 5 1.14 -10.16 5.26
C SER A 5 2.29 -10.34 4.27
N PHE A 6 2.91 -9.23 3.90
CA PHE A 6 4.01 -9.16 2.97
C PHE A 6 5.09 -8.22 3.51
N GLU A 7 6.35 -8.51 3.20
CA GLU A 7 7.48 -7.69 3.58
C GLU A 7 8.37 -7.41 2.37
N TYR A 8 8.79 -6.16 2.22
CA TYR A 8 9.64 -5.69 1.14
C TYR A 8 10.81 -4.92 1.73
N LYS A 9 12.03 -5.20 1.28
CA LYS A 9 13.19 -4.37 1.64
C LYS A 9 13.03 -2.99 1.03
N ALA A 10 13.35 -1.96 1.80
CA ALA A 10 13.30 -0.59 1.31
C ALA A 10 14.22 0.34 2.10
N THR A 11 14.77 1.36 1.44
CA THR A 11 15.80 2.24 2.02
C THR A 11 15.31 3.65 2.29
N LYS A 12 14.25 4.12 1.62
CA LYS A 12 13.77 5.50 1.78
C LYS A 12 12.59 5.56 2.71
N SER A 13 12.75 6.23 3.85
CA SER A 13 11.64 6.46 4.77
C SER A 13 10.66 7.48 4.23
N VAL A 14 9.37 7.19 4.33
CA VAL A 14 8.31 8.20 4.15
C VAL A 14 8.29 9.11 5.38
N THR A 15 7.99 10.40 5.21
CA THR A 15 8.13 11.40 6.28
C THR A 15 6.83 11.69 7.04
N LYS A 16 5.68 11.28 6.50
CA LYS A 16 4.37 11.54 7.09
C LYS A 16 3.40 10.38 6.90
N HIS A 17 2.40 10.35 7.77
CA HIS A 17 1.25 9.47 7.66
C HIS A 17 0.40 9.86 6.45
N ALA A 18 -0.25 8.89 5.83
CA ALA A 18 -1.17 9.10 4.73
C ALA A 18 -2.34 8.13 4.81
N TYR A 19 -3.49 8.61 4.32
CA TYR A 19 -4.72 7.84 4.21
C TYR A 19 -5.36 8.13 2.86
N VAL A 20 -5.81 7.08 2.16
CA VAL A 20 -6.61 7.23 0.94
C VAL A 20 -7.67 6.13 0.86
N GLY A 21 -8.75 6.42 0.14
CA GLY A 21 -9.78 5.43 -0.19
C GLY A 21 -10.83 5.21 0.90
N VAL A 22 -11.61 4.15 0.74
CA VAL A 22 -12.72 3.75 1.62
C VAL A 22 -13.02 2.26 1.43
N VAL A 23 -13.51 1.59 2.47
CA VAL A 23 -13.98 0.19 2.40
C VAL A 23 -15.40 0.13 1.85
N ALA A 24 -15.55 0.33 0.54
CA ALA A 24 -16.80 0.17 -0.19
C ALA A 24 -16.64 -0.92 -1.27
N SER A 25 -17.76 -1.52 -1.70
CA SER A 25 -17.73 -2.58 -2.73
C SER A 25 -16.95 -2.13 -3.97
N GLY A 26 -15.89 -2.87 -4.30
CA GLY A 26 -15.02 -2.58 -5.45
C GLY A 26 -13.90 -1.56 -5.18
N ASP A 27 -13.73 -1.11 -3.93
CA ASP A 27 -12.66 -0.19 -3.50
C ASP A 27 -11.95 -0.70 -2.24
N LEU A 28 -10.90 0.03 -1.84
CA LEU A 28 -10.10 -0.23 -0.66
C LEU A 28 -9.71 1.08 0.02
N GLU A 29 -9.42 1.02 1.31
CA GLU A 29 -8.66 2.06 2.01
C GLU A 29 -7.22 1.61 2.25
N ILE A 30 -6.32 2.58 2.32
CA ILE A 30 -4.91 2.37 2.67
C ILE A 30 -4.53 3.36 3.76
N LEU A 31 -4.02 2.83 4.87
CA LEU A 31 -3.33 3.59 5.91
C LEU A 31 -1.83 3.33 5.74
N LEU A 32 -1.04 4.40 5.70
CA LEU A 32 0.40 4.33 5.55
C LEU A 32 1.07 5.17 6.64
N GLU A 33 2.03 4.57 7.34
CA GLU A 33 2.81 5.21 8.39
C GLU A 33 4.32 5.04 8.13
N PRO A 34 5.16 6.01 8.54
CA PRO A 34 6.61 5.85 8.50
C PRO A 34 7.10 4.60 9.25
N SER A 35 7.97 3.81 8.59
CA SER A 35 8.67 2.71 9.23
C SER A 35 9.96 3.20 9.89
N LYS A 36 10.29 2.66 11.07
CA LYS A 36 11.60 2.86 11.72
C LYS A 36 12.67 1.87 11.24
N LYS A 37 12.31 0.98 10.31
CA LYS A 37 13.16 -0.08 9.77
C LYS A 37 13.34 0.13 8.26
N GLU A 38 14.39 -0.44 7.70
CA GLU A 38 14.64 -0.49 6.24
C GLU A 38 13.78 -1.55 5.53
N VAL A 39 12.49 -1.60 5.89
CA VAL A 39 11.49 -2.48 5.29
C VAL A 39 10.14 -1.78 5.21
N SER A 40 9.38 -2.15 4.19
CA SER A 40 7.94 -1.96 4.14
C SER A 40 7.22 -3.23 4.58
N TYR A 41 6.33 -3.10 5.56
CA TYR A 41 5.47 -4.18 6.02
C TYR A 41 4.03 -3.89 5.62
N VAL A 42 3.41 -4.81 4.88
CA VAL A 42 2.06 -4.63 4.35
C VAL A 42 1.14 -5.69 4.93
N VAL A 43 0.05 -5.24 5.56
CA VAL A 43 -1.05 -6.10 6.00
C VAL A 43 -2.25 -5.83 5.12
N VAL A 44 -2.78 -6.88 4.49
CA VAL A 44 -3.99 -6.82 3.68
C VAL A 44 -5.09 -7.60 4.41
N ARG A 45 -6.23 -6.96 4.64
CA ARG A 45 -7.48 -7.60 5.04
C ARG A 45 -8.44 -7.49 3.86
N THR A 46 -8.80 -8.61 3.27
CA THR A 46 -9.65 -8.65 2.07
C THR A 46 -10.85 -9.55 2.26
N SER A 47 -11.99 -9.14 1.70
CA SER A 47 -13.17 -9.99 1.58
C SER A 47 -13.02 -11.11 0.54
N SER A 48 -12.01 -11.02 -0.33
CA SER A 48 -11.81 -11.93 -1.48
C SER A 48 -10.78 -13.00 -1.16
N ASP A 49 -11.24 -14.19 -0.78
CA ASP A 49 -10.37 -15.28 -0.36
C ASP A 49 -9.68 -15.98 -1.55
N GLY A 50 -8.45 -16.46 -1.35
CA GLY A 50 -7.71 -17.24 -2.35
C GLY A 50 -6.92 -16.42 -3.37
N PHE A 51 -6.85 -15.09 -3.19
CA PHE A 51 -6.18 -14.17 -4.12
C PHE A 51 -4.77 -13.76 -3.68
N ARG A 52 -4.15 -14.48 -2.73
CA ARG A 52 -2.78 -14.20 -2.24
C ARG A 52 -1.77 -13.97 -3.36
N GLN A 53 -1.78 -14.80 -4.41
CA GLN A 53 -0.82 -14.65 -5.52
C GLN A 53 -1.06 -13.37 -6.32
N THR A 54 -2.32 -12.98 -6.53
CA THR A 54 -2.68 -11.72 -7.20
C THR A 54 -2.24 -10.52 -6.37
N TRP A 55 -2.51 -10.53 -5.06
CA TRP A 55 -2.02 -9.52 -4.12
C TRP A 55 -0.50 -9.40 -4.14
N LYS A 56 0.20 -10.54 -4.11
CA LYS A 56 1.66 -10.57 -4.20
C LYS A 56 2.14 -9.93 -5.51
N SER A 57 1.56 -10.28 -6.65
CA SER A 57 1.97 -9.73 -7.95
C SER A 57 1.77 -8.21 -8.05
N VAL A 58 0.67 -7.67 -7.49
CA VAL A 58 0.41 -6.23 -7.46
C VAL A 58 1.43 -5.51 -6.57
N LEU A 59 1.66 -6.03 -5.37
CA LEU A 59 2.59 -5.44 -4.40
C LEU A 59 4.05 -5.58 -4.87
N ASP A 60 4.46 -6.73 -5.42
CA ASP A 60 5.78 -6.94 -6.02
C ASP A 60 6.07 -5.89 -7.10
N ARG A 61 5.09 -5.64 -7.98
CA ARG A 61 5.20 -4.61 -9.02
C ARG A 61 5.32 -3.21 -8.40
N PHE A 62 4.50 -2.88 -7.41
CA PHE A 62 4.55 -1.59 -6.74
C PHE A 62 5.93 -1.33 -6.09
N PHE A 63 6.45 -2.28 -5.30
CA PHE A 63 7.73 -2.14 -4.61
C PHE A 63 8.95 -2.32 -5.54
N SER A 64 8.80 -2.91 -6.73
CA SER A 64 9.88 -2.94 -7.73
C SER A 64 10.23 -1.54 -8.28
N VAL A 65 9.31 -0.58 -8.16
CA VAL A 65 9.46 0.80 -8.66
C VAL A 65 9.57 1.80 -7.50
N ASN A 66 8.90 1.54 -6.38
CA ASN A 66 8.82 2.46 -5.26
C ASN A 66 9.60 1.91 -4.05
N ASP A 67 10.83 2.39 -3.90
CA ASP A 67 11.69 2.09 -2.76
C ASP A 67 11.27 2.91 -1.54
N ILE A 68 10.24 2.47 -0.82
CA ILE A 68 9.70 3.16 0.36
C ILE A 68 9.66 2.23 1.58
N ALA A 69 10.05 2.73 2.74
CA ALA A 69 9.97 2.05 4.02
C ALA A 69 8.79 2.59 4.84
N ALA A 70 7.73 1.78 4.94
CA ALA A 70 6.48 2.17 5.58
C ALA A 70 5.74 0.95 6.20
N ASN A 71 4.94 1.21 7.23
CA ASN A 71 3.91 0.26 7.65
C ASN A 71 2.63 0.59 6.88
N ILE A 72 2.08 -0.39 6.16
CA ILE A 72 0.92 -0.20 5.29
C ILE A 72 -0.18 -1.17 5.71
N GLU A 73 -1.35 -0.63 6.05
CA GLU A 73 -2.57 -1.41 6.23
C GLU A 73 -3.51 -1.17 5.05
N ILE A 74 -4.03 -2.26 4.49
CA ILE A 74 -4.98 -2.25 3.38
C ILE A 74 -6.24 -2.99 3.83
N ASN A 75 -7.38 -2.30 3.84
CA ASN A 75 -8.67 -2.93 4.07
C ASN A 75 -9.47 -2.87 2.75
N ASP A 76 -9.71 -4.04 2.16
CA ASP A 76 -10.23 -4.22 0.81
C ASP A 76 -11.61 -4.88 0.81
N PHE A 77 -12.51 -4.34 0.00
CA PHE A 77 -13.83 -4.92 -0.26
C PHE A 77 -14.01 -5.23 -1.76
N GLY A 78 -13.10 -6.06 -2.31
CA GLY A 78 -13.23 -6.60 -3.67
C GLY A 78 -12.75 -5.66 -4.76
N ALA A 79 -11.76 -4.81 -4.47
CA ALA A 79 -11.15 -3.93 -5.45
C ALA A 79 -10.42 -4.71 -6.54
N THR A 80 -10.53 -4.23 -7.77
CA THR A 80 -9.74 -4.79 -8.88
C THR A 80 -8.25 -4.46 -8.72
N PRO A 81 -7.32 -5.26 -9.28
CA PRO A 81 -5.88 -4.98 -9.22
C PRO A 81 -5.50 -3.57 -9.72
N GLY A 82 -6.23 -3.03 -10.70
CA GLY A 82 -6.05 -1.67 -11.19
C GLY A 82 -6.38 -0.62 -10.13
N MET A 83 -7.47 -0.83 -9.37
CA MET A 83 -7.84 0.07 -8.28
C MET A 83 -6.86 0.01 -7.11
N VAL A 84 -6.42 -1.19 -6.73
CA VAL A 84 -5.36 -1.37 -5.72
C VAL A 84 -4.10 -0.60 -6.11
N SER A 85 -3.65 -0.74 -7.36
CA SER A 85 -2.47 -0.04 -7.87
C SER A 85 -2.63 1.48 -7.84
N MET A 86 -3.81 1.99 -8.21
CA MET A 86 -4.12 3.42 -8.16
C MET A 86 -4.09 3.96 -6.72
N ARG A 87 -4.72 3.28 -5.76
CA ARG A 87 -4.73 3.70 -4.35
C ARG A 87 -3.33 3.69 -3.74
N LEU A 88 -2.51 2.69 -4.08
CA LEU A 88 -1.09 2.63 -3.66
C LEU A 88 -0.28 3.83 -4.18
N LEU A 89 -0.51 4.27 -5.42
CA LEU A 89 0.15 5.46 -5.96
C LEU A 89 -0.36 6.75 -5.30
N GLN A 90 -1.67 6.85 -5.05
CA GLN A 90 -2.27 8.01 -4.36
C GLN A 90 -1.72 8.16 -2.94
N VAL A 91 -1.65 7.08 -2.16
CA VAL A 91 -1.12 7.16 -0.79
C VAL A 91 0.36 7.55 -0.78
N LEU A 92 1.12 7.08 -1.78
CA LEU A 92 2.52 7.47 -1.96
C LEU A 92 2.66 8.97 -2.23
N GLU A 93 1.85 9.51 -3.14
CA GLU A 93 1.82 10.95 -3.43
C GLU A 93 1.46 11.77 -2.19
N VAL A 94 0.41 11.35 -1.47
CA VAL A 94 -0.03 12.00 -0.24
C VAL A 94 1.05 11.95 0.84
N CYS A 95 1.86 10.88 0.93
CA CYS A 95 2.92 10.78 1.94
C CYS A 95 4.24 11.46 1.54
N SER A 96 4.44 11.84 0.28
CA SER A 96 5.74 12.27 -0.27
C SER A 96 5.90 13.78 -0.52
N VAL A 97 5.26 14.67 0.24
CA VAL A 97 5.33 16.11 -0.07
C VAL A 97 6.66 16.73 0.37
N GLU A 98 7.53 17.00 -0.61
CA GLU A 98 8.08 18.33 -0.93
C GLU A 98 8.53 18.37 -2.41
N LYS A 99 7.71 18.95 -3.29
CA LYS A 99 8.21 19.73 -4.43
C LYS A 99 7.85 21.18 -4.13
N THR A 100 8.71 21.85 -3.38
CA THR A 100 8.75 23.31 -3.42
C THR A 100 9.40 23.64 -4.76
N GLU A 101 8.59 23.92 -5.77
CA GLU A 101 9.07 24.59 -6.98
C GLU A 101 9.66 25.93 -6.54
N GLY A 102 10.96 26.10 -6.74
CA GLY A 102 11.66 27.37 -6.59
C GLY A 102 11.54 28.23 -7.84
#